data_AF-A0A3A0AQI6-F1
#
_entry.id   AF-A0A3A0AQI6-F1
#
_cell.length_a   1.000
_cell.length_b   1.000
_cell.length_c   1.000
_cell.angle_alpha   90.00
_cell.angle_beta   90.00
_cell.angle_gamma   90.00
#
_symmetry.space_group_name_H-M   'P 1'
#
loop_
_entity.id
_entity.type
_entity.pdbx_description
1 polymer ?
#
loop_
_entity_poly.entity_id
_entity_poly.type
_entity_poly.pdbx_seq_one_letter_code
_entity_poly.pdbx_strand_id
1 'polypeptide(L)'
;MPKLPDFKTDEELVAWFESHDTADYIDEMEPADQEFPVILTEFPTRPVDLRLRADFLAAIEALAERRGVPYQRLMQIWLLEKLRQEAPDLVPQSV
;
A
#
# COMPACT_ATOMS: atom_id res chain seq x y z
N MET A 1 -3.01 -30.79 -26.71
CA MET A 1 -2.90 -29.74 -25.68
C MET A 1 -2.99 -28.41 -26.42
N PRO A 2 -3.90 -27.52 -26.03
CA PRO A 2 -4.07 -26.22 -26.68
C PRO A 2 -2.85 -25.35 -26.39
N LYS A 3 -2.38 -24.63 -27.40
CA LYS A 3 -1.15 -23.84 -27.33
C LYS A 3 -1.45 -22.38 -27.02
N LEU A 4 -0.73 -21.79 -26.06
CA LEU A 4 -0.82 -20.35 -25.82
C LEU A 4 -0.30 -19.57 -27.05
N PRO A 5 -1.04 -18.57 -27.58
CA PRO A 5 -0.57 -17.78 -28.71
C PRO A 5 0.55 -16.81 -28.31
N ASP A 6 1.46 -16.50 -29.24
CA ASP A 6 2.51 -15.50 -29.06
C ASP A 6 1.91 -14.08 -29.13
N PHE A 7 1.76 -13.42 -27.97
CA PHE A 7 1.26 -12.04 -27.90
C PHE A 7 2.36 -11.03 -28.21
N LYS A 8 2.04 -10.02 -29.05
CA LYS A 8 3.00 -8.96 -29.39
C LYS A 8 2.83 -7.69 -28.55
N THR A 9 1.66 -7.53 -27.94
CA THR A 9 1.30 -6.34 -27.15
C THR A 9 0.48 -6.72 -25.93
N ASP A 10 0.60 -5.94 -24.87
CA ASP A 10 -0.13 -6.19 -23.61
C ASP A 10 -1.66 -6.05 -23.80
N GLU A 11 -2.10 -5.16 -24.70
CA GLU A 11 -3.51 -4.98 -25.05
C GLU A 11 -4.12 -6.23 -25.69
N GLU A 12 -3.37 -6.92 -26.54
CA GLU A 12 -3.75 -8.19 -27.19
C GLU A 12 -3.85 -9.32 -26.17
N LEU A 13 -2.92 -9.35 -25.21
CA LEU A 13 -2.93 -10.30 -24.10
C LEU A 13 -4.18 -10.12 -23.24
N VAL A 14 -4.48 -8.89 -22.82
CA VAL A 14 -5.68 -8.59 -22.00
C VAL A 14 -6.95 -9.00 -22.72
N ALA A 15 -7.12 -8.62 -23.99
CA ALA A 15 -8.31 -8.97 -24.77
C ALA A 15 -8.49 -10.49 -24.94
N TRP A 16 -7.39 -11.24 -25.04
CA TRP A 16 -7.42 -12.70 -25.13
C TRP A 16 -7.82 -13.34 -23.79
N PHE A 17 -7.21 -12.90 -22.68
CA PHE A 17 -7.52 -13.39 -21.32
C PHE A 17 -8.94 -13.04 -20.87
N GLU A 18 -9.52 -11.93 -21.33
CA GLU A 18 -10.92 -11.58 -21.06
C GLU A 18 -11.93 -12.47 -21.80
N SER A 19 -11.52 -13.06 -22.93
CA SER A 19 -12.42 -13.81 -23.82
C SER A 19 -12.24 -15.33 -23.77
N HIS A 20 -11.14 -15.82 -23.19
CA HIS A 20 -10.80 -17.24 -23.17
C HIS A 20 -10.71 -17.78 -21.74
N ASP A 21 -11.19 -19.00 -21.53
CA ASP A 21 -11.00 -19.72 -20.27
C ASP A 21 -9.53 -20.17 -20.17
N THR A 22 -8.84 -19.67 -19.15
CA THR A 22 -7.41 -19.94 -18.91
C THR A 22 -7.15 -21.32 -18.33
N ALA A 23 -8.19 -22.04 -17.87
CA ALA A 23 -8.04 -23.35 -17.22
C ALA A 23 -7.40 -24.40 -18.14
N ASP A 24 -7.69 -24.33 -19.44
CA ASP A 24 -7.17 -25.28 -20.44
C ASP A 24 -5.69 -25.07 -20.80
N TYR A 25 -5.10 -23.95 -20.38
CA TYR A 25 -3.73 -23.53 -20.70
C TYR A 25 -2.78 -23.57 -19.49
N ILE A 26 -3.27 -23.99 -18.31
CA ILE A 26 -2.47 -24.06 -17.07
C ILE A 26 -1.25 -24.97 -17.24
N ASP A 27 -1.37 -26.08 -17.98
CA ASP A 27 -0.26 -27.02 -18.22
C ASP A 27 0.87 -26.43 -19.08
N GLU A 28 0.60 -25.38 -19.86
CA GLU A 28 1.62 -24.66 -20.65
C GLU A 28 2.13 -23.38 -19.97
N MET A 29 1.49 -22.94 -18.87
CA MET A 29 1.93 -21.79 -18.11
C MET A 29 3.14 -22.15 -17.24
N GLU A 30 4.20 -21.35 -17.34
CA GLU A 30 5.33 -21.48 -16.42
C GLU A 30 4.93 -20.97 -15.03
N PRO A 31 5.35 -21.65 -13.95
CA PRO A 31 5.16 -21.13 -12.60
C PRO A 31 5.82 -19.76 -12.50
N ALA A 32 5.08 -18.78 -11.96
CA ALA A 32 5.62 -17.46 -11.69
C ALA A 32 6.62 -17.55 -10.53
N ASP A 33 7.89 -17.83 -10.84
CA ASP A 33 9.01 -17.83 -9.89
C ASP A 33 9.51 -16.40 -9.58
N GLN A 34 8.79 -15.39 -10.03
CA GLN A 34 9.18 -14.01 -9.86
C GLN A 34 8.81 -13.55 -8.45
N GLU A 35 9.82 -13.42 -7.59
CA GLU A 35 9.68 -12.71 -6.32
C GLU A 35 9.27 -11.27 -6.61
N PHE A 36 8.05 -10.90 -6.22
CA PHE A 36 7.67 -9.49 -6.17
C PHE A 36 8.45 -8.86 -5.03
N PRO A 37 9.39 -7.92 -5.29
CA PRO A 37 10.04 -7.21 -4.21
C PRO A 37 8.97 -6.38 -3.51
N VAL A 38 8.56 -6.81 -2.31
CA VAL A 38 7.80 -5.96 -1.40
C VAL A 38 8.78 -4.90 -0.93
N ILE A 39 8.89 -3.82 -1.69
CA ILE A 39 9.58 -2.62 -1.24
C ILE A 39 8.70 -2.04 -0.14
N LEU A 40 8.97 -2.44 1.10
CA LEU A 40 8.48 -1.68 2.25
C LEU A 40 9.14 -0.31 2.13
N THR A 41 8.37 0.69 1.71
CA THR A 41 8.77 2.09 1.72
C THR A 41 8.89 2.55 3.17
N GLU A 42 9.89 2.05 3.89
CA GLU A 42 10.19 2.47 5.25
C GLU A 42 10.86 3.84 5.17
N PHE A 43 10.06 4.89 5.28
CA PHE A 43 10.59 6.23 5.48
C PHE A 43 11.39 6.25 6.79
N PRO A 44 12.61 6.83 6.81
CA PRO A 44 13.42 6.87 8.01
C PRO A 44 12.68 7.64 9.11
N THR A 45 12.27 6.94 10.16
CA THR A 45 11.66 7.55 11.35
C THR A 45 12.72 7.78 12.42
N ARG A 46 12.60 8.88 13.16
CA ARG A 46 13.41 9.12 14.36
C ARG A 46 12.50 9.09 15.58
N PRO A 47 12.88 8.38 16.66
CA PRO A 47 12.10 8.39 17.88
C PRO A 47 12.08 9.81 18.46
N VAL A 48 10.91 10.21 18.95
CA VAL A 48 10.70 11.50 19.62
C VAL A 48 10.01 11.25 20.95
N ASP A 49 10.57 11.82 22.01
CA ASP A 49 9.95 11.81 23.33
C ASP A 49 8.97 12.99 23.44
N LEU A 50 7.67 12.69 23.50
CA LEU A 50 6.61 13.67 23.62
C LEU A 50 5.84 13.46 24.93
N ARG A 51 5.66 14.53 25.70
CA ARG A 51 4.77 14.52 26.87
C ARG A 51 3.34 14.82 26.43
N LEU A 52 2.46 13.85 26.60
CA LEU A 52 1.02 13.98 26.39
C LEU A 52 0.30 13.81 27.73
N ARG A 53 -0.87 14.44 27.84
CA ARG A 53 -1.75 14.16 28.98
C ARG A 53 -2.31 12.74 28.85
N ALA A 54 -2.41 12.03 29.98
CA ALA A 54 -2.86 10.64 30.00
C ALA A 54 -4.30 10.46 29.46
N ASP A 55 -5.19 11.43 29.72
CA ASP A 55 -6.56 11.41 29.21
C ASP A 55 -6.63 11.54 27.69
N PHE A 56 -5.70 12.29 27.08
CA PHE A 56 -5.63 12.43 25.64
C PHE A 56 -5.10 11.15 25.00
N LEU A 57 -4.04 10.55 25.56
CA LEU A 57 -3.49 9.31 25.03
C LEU A 57 -4.55 8.19 25.03
N ALA A 58 -5.28 8.02 26.14
CA ALA A 58 -6.33 7.02 26.24
C ALA A 58 -7.46 7.24 25.20
N ALA A 59 -7.85 8.49 24.96
CA ALA A 59 -8.86 8.80 23.95
C ALA A 59 -8.37 8.50 22.52
N ILE A 60 -7.08 8.74 22.24
CA ILE A 60 -6.47 8.46 20.93
C ILE A 60 -6.38 6.95 20.70
N GLU A 61 -5.97 6.19 21.71
CA GLU A 61 -5.91 4.73 21.65
C GLU A 61 -7.28 4.13 21.35
N ALA A 62 -8.32 4.55 22.07
CA ALA A 62 -9.69 4.10 21.84
C ALA A 62 -10.21 4.45 20.43
N LEU A 63 -9.83 5.62 19.90
CA LEU A 63 -10.20 6.00 18.53
C LEU A 63 -9.42 5.21 17.47
N ALA A 64 -8.15 4.93 17.71
CA ALA A 64 -7.29 4.17 16.83
C ALA A 64 -7.80 2.73 16.68
N GLU A 65 -8.19 2.10 17.79
CA GLU A 65 -8.80 0.78 17.82
C GLU A 65 -10.10 0.73 17.00
N ARG A 66 -10.99 1.71 17.18
CA ARG A 66 -12.23 1.83 16.40
C ARG A 66 -12.01 1.99 14.90
N ARG A 67 -10.85 2.54 14.49
CA ARG A 67 -10.47 2.72 13.09
C ARG A 67 -9.64 1.56 12.54
N GLY A 68 -9.27 0.59 13.38
CA GLY A 68 -8.39 -0.52 12.99
C GLY A 68 -6.98 -0.09 12.61
N VAL A 69 -6.47 1.01 13.18
CA VAL A 69 -5.12 1.52 12.91
C VAL A 69 -4.32 1.64 14.21
N PRO A 70 -2.99 1.46 14.19
CA PRO A 70 -2.15 1.72 15.36
C PRO A 70 -2.21 3.20 15.78
N TYR A 71 -2.24 3.48 17.09
CA TYR A 71 -2.34 4.85 17.61
C TYR A 71 -1.17 5.75 17.16
N GLN A 72 0.05 5.20 17.07
CA GLN A 72 1.22 5.91 16.52
C GLN A 72 1.02 6.33 15.07
N ARG A 73 0.43 5.46 14.24
CA ARG A 73 0.10 5.79 12.85
C ARG A 73 -0.98 6.88 12.78
N LEU A 74 -2.01 6.77 13.63
CA LEU A 74 -3.05 7.79 13.72
C LEU A 74 -2.48 9.17 14.09
N MET A 75 -1.57 9.20 15.07
CA MET A 75 -0.87 10.44 15.46
C MET A 75 -0.04 11.01 14.31
N GLN A 76 0.70 10.18 13.57
CA GLN A 76 1.48 10.63 12.40
C GLN A 76 0.59 11.24 11.32
N ILE A 77 -0.56 10.63 11.02
CA ILE A 77 -1.53 11.15 10.05
C ILE A 77 -2.02 12.54 10.48
N TRP A 78 -2.43 12.69 11.74
CA TRP A 78 -2.91 13.99 12.22
C TRP A 78 -1.83 15.06 12.25
N LEU A 79 -0.60 14.71 12.63
CA LEU A 79 0.53 15.65 12.57
C LEU A 79 0.78 16.11 11.13
N LEU A 80 0.73 15.19 10.17
CA LEU A 80 0.86 15.52 8.75
C LEU A 80 -0.30 16.41 8.25
N GLU A 81 -1.54 16.09 8.63
CA GLU A 81 -2.72 16.92 8.30
C GLU A 81 -2.57 18.33 8.87
N LYS A 82 -2.10 18.47 10.11
CA LYS A 82 -1.86 19.78 10.73
C LYS A 82 -0.72 20.55 10.08
N LEU A 83 0.38 19.89 9.74
CA LEU A 83 1.47 20.53 8.99
C LEU A 83 1.00 21.00 7.61
N ARG A 84 0.17 20.22 6.90
CA ARG A 84 -0.41 20.64 5.62
C ARG A 84 -1.35 21.83 5.75
N GLN A 85 -2.05 21.95 6.88
CA GLN A 85 -2.94 23.08 7.16
C GLN A 85 -2.17 24.37 7.48
N GLU A 86 -1.09 24.29 8.26
CA GLU A 86 -0.38 25.48 8.74
C GLU A 86 0.84 25.88 7.90
N ALA A 87 1.57 24.92 7.34
CA ALA A 87 2.81 25.14 6.59
C ALA A 87 2.90 24.18 5.39
N PRO A 88 2.03 24.32 4.37
CA PRO A 88 1.99 23.43 3.22
C PRO A 88 3.27 23.45 2.38
N ASP A 89 4.04 24.53 2.44
CA ASP A 89 5.35 24.70 1.79
C ASP A 89 6.47 23.87 2.43
N LEU A 90 6.33 23.53 3.71
CA LEU A 90 7.31 22.73 4.46
C LEU A 90 7.00 21.23 4.44
N VAL A 91 5.81 20.83 3.98
CA VAL A 91 5.45 19.41 3.88
C VAL A 91 6.03 18.85 2.59
N PRO A 92 6.92 17.84 2.66
CA PRO A 92 7.36 17.17 1.44
C PRO A 92 6.14 16.59 0.73
N GLN A 93 5.98 16.93 -0.56
CA GLN A 93 5.01 16.26 -1.41
C GLN A 93 5.43 14.80 -1.49
N SER A 94 4.71 13.94 -0.78
CA SER A 94 4.95 12.51 -0.81
C SER A 94 4.86 12.04 -2.27
N VAL A 95 5.97 11.51 -2.81
CA VAL A 95 6.01 10.68 -4.02
C VAL A 95 5.54 9.28 -3.65
#